data_AF-M3Y355-F1
#
_entry.id   AF-M3Y355-F1
#
_cell.length_a   1.000
_cell.length_b   1.000
_cell.length_c   1.000
_cell.angle_alpha   90.00
_cell.angle_beta   90.00
_cell.angle_gamma   90.00
#
_symmetry.space_group_name_H-M   'P 1'
#
loop_
_entity.id
_entity.type
_entity.pdbx_description
1 polymer ?
#
loop_
_entity_poly.entity_id
_entity_poly.type
_entity_poly.pdbx_seq_one_letter_code
_entity_poly.pdbx_strand_id
1 'polypeptide(L)'
;MFNWMVTRINATLETKQPRQYFIGVLDIAGFEIFDFNSFEQLCINFTNEKLQQFFNHHMFVLEQEEYKKEGIEWEFIDFGMDLQACIDLIEKPMGIMSILEEECMFPKATDMTFKAK
;
A
#
# COMPACT_ATOMS: atom_id res chain seq x y z
N MET A 1 13.87 -8.32 18.29
CA MET A 1 14.21 -7.14 19.10
C MET A 1 13.37 -5.92 18.73
N PHE A 2 13.34 -5.50 17.46
CA PHE A 2 12.56 -4.34 17.01
C PHE A 2 11.07 -4.41 17.37
N ASN A 3 10.36 -5.48 16.99
CA ASN A 3 8.93 -5.65 17.33
C ASN A 3 8.67 -5.58 18.83
N TRP A 4 9.55 -6.15 19.65
CA TRP A 4 9.43 -6.08 21.11
C TRP A 4 9.54 -4.65 21.63
N MET A 5 10.46 -3.83 21.09
CA MET A 5 10.57 -2.42 21.46
C MET A 5 9.30 -1.65 21.08
N VAL A 6 8.78 -1.84 19.86
CA VAL A 6 7.53 -1.20 19.39
C VAL A 6 6.38 -1.55 20.35
N THR A 7 6.22 -2.82 20.72
CA THR A 7 5.20 -3.23 21.69
C THR A 7 5.36 -2.55 23.04
N ARG A 8 6.59 -2.47 23.58
CA ARG A 8 6.88 -1.86 24.89
C ARG A 8 6.63 -0.36 24.90
N ILE A 9 7.02 0.34 23.83
CA ILE A 9 6.79 1.78 23.68
C ILE A 9 5.29 2.06 23.57
N ASN A 10 4.57 1.34 22.70
CA ASN A 10 3.13 1.52 22.53
C ASN A 10 2.35 1.28 23.83
N ALA A 11 2.69 0.23 24.59
CA ALA A 11 2.05 -0.05 25.87
C ALA A 11 2.30 1.04 26.93
N THR A 12 3.40 1.80 26.80
CA THR A 12 3.73 2.91 27.72
C THR A 12 3.03 4.22 27.31
N LEU A 13 2.82 4.43 26.01
CA LEU A 13 2.15 5.61 25.44
C LEU A 13 0.62 5.49 25.42
N GLU A 14 0.09 4.27 25.57
CA GLU A 14 -1.34 4.00 25.61
C GLU A 14 -1.97 4.57 26.90
N THR A 15 -3.05 5.34 26.73
CA THR A 15 -3.81 5.93 27.84
C THR A 15 -5.16 5.22 27.98
N LYS A 16 -5.62 4.96 29.21
CA LYS A 16 -6.89 4.27 29.48
C LYS A 16 -8.17 5.04 29.07
N GLN A 17 -8.03 6.29 28.62
CA GLN A 17 -9.18 7.08 28.17
C GLN A 17 -9.56 6.70 26.75
N PRO A 18 -10.85 6.48 26.46
CA PRO A 18 -11.31 6.25 25.10
C PRO A 18 -11.07 7.49 24.25
N ARG A 19 -10.50 7.30 23.05
CA ARG A 19 -10.27 8.35 22.07
C ARG A 19 -11.22 8.15 20.90
N GLN A 20 -11.87 9.23 20.47
CA GLN A 20 -12.82 9.19 19.36
C GLN A 20 -12.16 9.51 18.00
N TYR A 21 -11.05 10.26 18.01
CA TYR A 21 -10.35 10.71 16.81
C TYR A 21 -8.84 10.52 16.96
N PHE A 22 -8.13 10.36 15.84
CA PHE A 22 -6.68 10.32 15.80
C PHE A 22 -6.16 10.99 14.52
N ILE A 23 -4.89 11.40 14.54
CA ILE A 23 -4.15 11.85 13.37
C ILE A 23 -3.09 10.78 13.09
N GLY A 24 -3.12 10.21 11.89
CA GLY A 24 -2.09 9.29 11.41
C GLY A 24 -1.00 10.06 10.67
N VAL A 25 0.26 9.76 10.98
CA VAL A 25 1.41 10.24 10.21
C VAL A 25 2.08 9.02 9.62
N LEU A 26 2.20 8.97 8.30
CA LEU A 26 2.86 7.90 7.57
C LEU A 26 4.28 8.35 7.21
N ASP A 27 5.28 7.58 7.65
CA ASP A 27 6.69 7.78 7.32
C ASP A 27 7.24 6.44 6.81
N ILE A 28 7.47 6.37 5.49
CA ILE A 28 7.95 5.18 4.78
C ILE A 28 9.02 5.58 3.76
N ALA A 29 9.87 4.63 3.39
CA ALA A 29 10.78 4.81 2.27
C ALA A 29 10.00 4.99 0.95
N GLY A 30 10.51 5.85 0.08
CA GLY A 30 9.95 6.10 -1.25
C GLY A 30 10.19 4.94 -2.23
N PHE A 31 9.71 5.09 -3.46
CA PHE A 31 9.95 4.13 -4.52
C PHE A 31 11.44 4.14 -4.91
N GLU A 32 12.09 2.98 -4.85
CA GLU A 32 13.51 2.83 -5.17
C GLU A 32 13.72 1.96 -6.41
N ILE A 33 14.73 2.33 -7.21
CA ILE A 33 15.11 1.61 -8.44
C ILE A 33 16.60 1.31 -8.35
N PHE A 34 16.93 0.02 -8.24
CA PHE A 34 18.31 -0.47 -8.22
C PHE A 34 18.56 -1.46 -9.36
N ASP A 35 19.84 -1.78 -9.61
CA ASP A 35 20.24 -2.86 -10.53
C ASP A 35 19.76 -4.24 -10.06
N PHE A 36 19.63 -4.41 -8.74
CA PHE A 36 19.12 -5.62 -8.11
C PHE A 36 18.01 -5.26 -7.11
N ASN A 37 16.78 -5.69 -7.41
CA ASN A 37 15.61 -5.50 -6.54
C ASN A 37 15.14 -6.86 -6.05
N SER A 38 15.23 -7.09 -4.73
CA SER A 38 14.75 -8.32 -4.11
C SER A 38 13.33 -8.15 -3.58
N PHE A 39 12.85 -9.15 -2.83
CA PHE A 39 11.50 -9.18 -2.27
C PHE A 39 11.21 -7.96 -1.38
N GLU A 40 12.20 -7.46 -0.66
CA GLU A 40 12.09 -6.29 0.20
C GLU A 40 11.71 -5.04 -0.61
N GLN A 41 12.38 -4.80 -1.74
CA GLN A 41 12.05 -3.70 -2.65
C GLN A 41 10.66 -3.87 -3.25
N LEU A 42 10.25 -5.10 -3.59
CA LEU A 42 8.88 -5.35 -4.05
C LEU A 42 7.84 -4.90 -3.00
N CYS A 43 8.04 -5.24 -1.73
CA CYS A 43 7.12 -4.83 -0.66
C CYS A 43 7.09 -3.31 -0.44
N ILE A 44 8.24 -2.64 -0.50
CA ILE A 44 8.34 -1.17 -0.37
C ILE A 44 7.66 -0.49 -1.55
N ASN A 45 7.98 -0.90 -2.78
CA ASN A 45 7.43 -0.30 -3.99
C ASN A 45 5.93 -0.57 -4.13
N PHE A 46 5.46 -1.75 -3.73
CA PHE A 46 4.02 -2.04 -3.67
C PHE A 46 3.28 -1.13 -2.68
N THR A 47 3.88 -0.83 -1.52
CA THR A 47 3.30 0.12 -0.57
C THR A 47 3.23 1.53 -1.16
N ASN A 48 4.26 1.95 -1.90
CA ASN A 48 4.29 3.24 -2.59
C ASN A 48 3.23 3.31 -3.70
N GLU A 49 3.03 2.24 -4.47
CA GLU A 49 1.99 2.16 -5.51
C GLU A 49 0.59 2.36 -4.90
N LYS A 50 0.30 1.70 -3.77
CA LYS A 50 -0.97 1.88 -3.04
C LYS A 50 -1.10 3.29 -2.47
N LEU A 51 -0.01 3.87 -1.96
CA LEU A 51 -0.02 5.25 -1.46
C LEU A 51 -0.30 6.25 -2.59
N GLN A 52 0.27 6.03 -3.78
CA GLN A 52 0.01 6.86 -4.95
C GLN A 52 -1.43 6.69 -5.44
N GLN A 53 -1.97 5.47 -5.47
CA GLN A 53 -3.39 5.25 -5.80
C GLN A 53 -4.31 5.95 -4.79
N PHE A 54 -3.99 5.85 -3.50
CA PHE A 54 -4.72 6.55 -2.45
C PHE A 54 -4.64 8.07 -2.63
N PHE A 55 -3.46 8.62 -2.94
CA PHE A 55 -3.29 10.05 -3.20
C PHE A 55 -4.08 10.50 -4.43
N ASN A 56 -3.99 9.77 -5.54
CA ASN A 56 -4.74 10.07 -6.76
C ASN A 56 -6.25 10.07 -6.46
N HIS A 57 -6.75 9.04 -5.79
CA HIS A 57 -8.17 8.98 -5.44
C HIS A 57 -8.57 10.11 -4.47
N HIS A 58 -7.84 10.29 -3.38
CA HIS A 58 -8.19 11.25 -2.33
C HIS A 58 -8.08 12.69 -2.82
N MET A 59 -6.94 13.05 -3.43
CA MET A 59 -6.68 14.41 -3.90
C MET A 59 -7.64 14.77 -5.03
N PHE A 60 -7.88 13.89 -6.00
CA PHE A 60 -8.74 14.26 -7.14
C PHE A 60 -10.23 14.10 -6.88
N VAL A 61 -10.67 13.10 -6.12
CA VAL A 61 -12.10 12.88 -5.88
C VAL A 61 -12.63 13.82 -4.81
N LEU A 62 -11.97 13.90 -3.64
CA LEU A 62 -12.50 14.73 -2.55
C LEU A 62 -12.39 16.22 -2.85
N GLU A 63 -11.35 16.65 -3.56
CA GLU A 63 -11.21 18.06 -3.92
C GLU A 63 -12.29 18.48 -4.92
N GLN A 64 -12.58 17.64 -5.91
CA GLN A 64 -13.70 17.88 -6.84
C GLN A 64 -15.07 17.78 -6.15
N GLU A 65 -15.23 16.91 -5.15
CA GLU A 65 -16.44 16.85 -4.31
C GLU A 65 -16.63 18.12 -3.48
N GLU A 66 -15.55 18.69 -2.92
CA GLU A 66 -15.61 19.94 -2.18
C GLU A 66 -15.93 21.13 -3.11
N TYR A 67 -15.34 21.19 -4.32
CA TYR A 67 -15.70 22.20 -5.32
C TYR A 67 -17.19 22.15 -5.66
N LYS A 68 -17.74 20.95 -5.83
CA LYS A 68 -19.18 20.76 -6.08
C LYS A 68 -20.03 21.22 -4.89
N LYS A 69 -19.60 20.94 -3.66
CA LYS A 69 -20.28 21.32 -2.43
C LYS A 69 -20.29 22.84 -2.19
N GLU A 70 -19.19 23.51 -2.53
CA GLU A 70 -19.05 24.97 -2.47
C GLU A 70 -19.69 25.69 -3.68
N GLY A 71 -20.17 24.93 -4.68
CA GLY A 71 -20.82 25.49 -5.88
C GLY A 71 -19.84 26.18 -6.83
N ILE A 72 -18.57 25.79 -6.80
CA ILE A 72 -17.54 26.28 -7.71
C ILE A 72 -17.74 25.61 -9.08
N GLU A 73 -17.81 26.43 -10.14
CA GLU A 73 -17.88 25.92 -11.50
C GLU A 73 -16.54 25.26 -11.87
N TRP A 74 -16.54 23.94 -11.87
CA TRP A 74 -15.38 23.11 -12.16
C TRP A 74 -15.78 21.97 -13.10
N GLU A 75 -15.02 21.78 -14.18
CA GLU A 75 -15.21 20.66 -15.09
C GLU A 75 -14.63 19.40 -14.45
N PHE A 76 -15.42 18.33 -14.35
CA PHE A 76 -14.94 17.08 -13.76
C PHE A 76 -13.86 16.48 -14.64
N ILE A 77 -12.64 16.39 -14.12
CA ILE A 77 -11.51 15.77 -14.80
C ILE A 77 -11.39 14.34 -14.26
N ASP A 78 -11.58 13.37 -15.16
CA ASP A 78 -11.20 11.99 -14.89
C ASP A 78 -9.69 11.85 -15.10
N PHE A 79 -8.97 11.64 -14.01
CA PHE A 79 -7.51 11.61 -14.05
C PHE A 79 -6.95 10.31 -14.64
N GLY A 80 -7.77 9.28 -14.93
CA GLY A 80 -7.40 8.12 -15.76
C GLY A 80 -6.17 7.31 -15.35
N MET A 81 -5.47 7.68 -14.26
CA MET A 81 -4.29 7.03 -13.72
C MET A 81 -4.74 5.95 -12.76
N ASP A 82 -5.23 4.84 -13.32
CA ASP A 82 -5.65 3.73 -12.51
C ASP A 82 -4.47 2.78 -12.24
N LEU A 83 -3.80 2.98 -11.11
CA LEU A 83 -2.77 2.08 -10.62
C LEU A 83 -3.39 0.79 -10.05
N GLN A 84 -4.72 0.69 -9.98
CA GLN A 84 -5.43 -0.47 -9.48
C GLN A 84 -5.08 -1.74 -10.25
N ALA A 85 -4.80 -1.66 -11.55
CA ALA A 85 -4.39 -2.84 -12.32
C ALA A 85 -3.05 -3.44 -11.83
N CYS A 86 -2.08 -2.58 -11.46
CA CYS A 86 -0.80 -3.03 -10.91
C CYS A 86 -0.98 -3.57 -9.49
N ILE A 87 -1.77 -2.87 -8.66
CA ILE A 87 -2.09 -3.30 -7.30
C ILE A 87 -2.79 -4.66 -7.32
N ASP A 88 -3.78 -4.82 -8.20
CA ASP A 88 -4.55 -6.05 -8.34
C ASP A 88 -3.68 -7.22 -8.79
N LEU A 89 -2.76 -7.00 -9.73
CA LEU A 89 -1.80 -8.02 -10.15
C LEU A 89 -0.95 -8.55 -8.98
N ILE A 90 -0.64 -7.70 -8.01
CA ILE A 90 0.20 -8.07 -6.86
C ILE A 90 -0.64 -8.75 -5.76
N GLU A 91 -1.81 -8.20 -5.40
CA GLU A 91 -2.54 -8.59 -4.18
C GLU A 91 -3.77 -9.47 -4.38
N LYS A 92 -4.36 -9.52 -5.58
CA LYS A 92 -5.57 -10.32 -5.81
C LYS A 92 -5.26 -11.82 -5.77
N PRO A 93 -6.29 -12.67 -5.58
CA PRO A 93 -6.15 -14.11 -5.81
C PRO A 93 -5.54 -14.38 -7.19
N MET A 94 -4.63 -15.35 -7.28
CA MET A 94 -3.81 -15.61 -8.49
C MET A 94 -2.82 -14.48 -8.85
N GLY A 95 -2.67 -13.46 -7.99
CA GLY A 95 -1.64 -12.43 -8.09
C GLY A 95 -0.30 -12.90 -7.53
N ILE A 96 0.72 -12.04 -7.64
CA ILE A 96 2.11 -12.38 -7.29
C ILE A 96 2.23 -12.88 -5.84
N MET A 97 1.60 -12.20 -4.88
CA MET A 97 1.67 -12.59 -3.46
C MET A 97 0.96 -13.92 -3.18
N SER A 98 -0.18 -14.17 -3.86
CA SER A 98 -0.93 -15.42 -3.73
C SER A 98 -0.13 -16.60 -4.25
N ILE A 99 0.50 -16.47 -5.43
CA ILE A 99 1.32 -17.53 -6.04
C ILE A 99 2.55 -17.80 -5.16
N LEU A 100 3.17 -16.76 -4.60
CA LEU A 100 4.32 -16.89 -3.70
C LEU A 100 3.95 -17.68 -2.44
N GLU A 101 2.84 -17.32 -1.78
CA GLU A 101 2.35 -18.01 -0.59
C GLU A 101 2.05 -19.49 -0.89
N GLU A 102 1.40 -19.78 -2.01
CA GLU A 102 1.12 -21.15 -2.44
C GLU A 102 2.40 -21.96 -2.68
N GLU A 103 3.38 -21.43 -3.42
CA GLU A 103 4.65 -22.12 -3.69
C GLU A 103 5.43 -22.41 -2.40
N CYS A 104 5.40 -21.51 -1.41
CA CYS A 104 6.05 -21.73 -0.12
C CYS A 104 5.48 -22.92 0.67
N MET A 105 4.28 -23.39 0.34
CA MET A 105 3.68 -24.57 0.97
C MET A 105 4.16 -25.90 0.36
N PHE A 106 4.77 -25.88 -0.83
CA PHE A 106 5.23 -27.09 -1.51
C PHE A 106 6.69 -27.41 -1.19
N PRO A 107 7.00 -28.59 -0.61
CA PRO A 107 8.37 -28.96 -0.18
C PRO A 107 9.43 -29.03 -1.28
N LYS A 108 9.01 -29.00 -2.56
CA LYS A 108 9.89 -29.07 -3.75
C LYS A 108 9.81 -27.81 -4.61
N ALA A 109 9.11 -26.77 -4.17
CA ALA A 109 9.11 -25.49 -4.85
C ALA A 109 10.51 -24.85 -4.79
N THR A 110 10.84 -24.09 -5.83
CA THR A 110 12.09 -23.34 -5.96
C THR A 110 11.79 -22.00 -6.61
N ASP A 111 12.71 -21.06 -6.53
CA ASP A 111 12.58 -19.77 -7.22
C ASP A 111 12.32 -19.94 -8.73
N MET A 112 12.84 -21.01 -9.34
CA MET A 112 12.61 -21.33 -10.75
C MET A 112 11.21 -21.86 -11.03
N THR A 113 10.59 -22.61 -10.10
CA THR A 113 9.19 -23.05 -10.26
C THR A 113 8.23 -21.90 -10.03
N PHE A 114 8.53 -21.02 -9.08
CA PHE A 114 7.79 -19.78 -8.87
C PHE A 114 7.82 -18.89 -10.11
N LYS A 115 9.00 -18.65 -10.70
CA LYS A 115 9.16 -17.85 -11.92
C LYS A 115 8.37 -18.39 -13.14
N ALA A 116 8.14 -19.69 -13.20
CA ALA A 116 7.50 -20.33 -14.35
C ALA A 116 5.96 -20.24 -14.32
N LYS A 117 5.39 -19.84 -13.17
CA LYS A 117 3.95 -19.59 -13.00
C LYS A 117 3.59 -18.17 -13.42
#